data_AF-A0A834MAA2-F1
#
_entry.id   AF-A0A834MAA2-F1
#
_cell.length_a   1.000
_cell.length_b   1.000
_cell.length_c   1.000
_cell.angle_alpha   90.00
_cell.angle_beta   90.00
_cell.angle_gamma   90.00
#
_symmetry.space_group_name_H-M   'P 1'
#
loop_
_entity.id
_entity.type
_entity.pdbx_description
1 polymer ?
#
loop_
_entity_poly.entity_id
_entity_poly.type
_entity_poly.pdbx_seq_one_letter_code
_entity_poly.pdbx_strand_id
1 'polypeptide(L)' 'MARRPRPYNEDDFEDLQDGRASKSEQKRHVQRMAALAEQLAALPKKQIQSLPVDERLIDAFLDLESISSFEARRRQFQRI' A
#
# COMPACT_ATOMS: atom_id res chain seq x y z
N MET A 1 32.36 4.52 -1.32
CA MET A 1 32.36 3.46 -0.30
C MET A 1 31.22 2.49 -0.60
N ALA A 2 31.52 1.25 -0.99
CA ALA A 2 30.49 0.25 -1.29
C ALA A 2 29.90 -0.28 0.03
N ARG A 3 28.57 -0.24 0.18
CA ARG A 3 27.90 -0.84 1.34
C ARG A 3 28.08 -2.36 1.28
N ARG A 4 28.72 -2.94 2.28
CA ARG A 4 28.86 -4.40 2.42
C ARG A 4 27.45 -4.99 2.59
N PRO A 5 27.06 -6.02 1.81
CA PRO A 5 25.75 -6.64 1.95
C PRO A 5 25.60 -7.23 3.35
N ARG A 6 24.44 -7.02 3.98
CA ARG A 6 24.11 -7.59 5.29
C ARG A 6 24.06 -9.13 5.17
N PRO A 7 24.62 -9.89 6.12
CA PRO A 7 24.44 -11.33 6.16
C PRO A 7 22.96 -11.69 6.37
N TYR A 8 22.48 -12.69 5.62
CA TYR A 8 21.15 -13.29 5.83
C TYR A 8 21.07 -13.88 7.24
N ASN A 9 19.90 -13.73 7.89
CA ASN A 9 19.64 -14.24 9.24
C ASN A 9 18.61 -15.37 9.18
N GLU A 10 18.47 -16.13 10.27
CA GLU A 10 17.51 -17.24 10.39
C GLU A 10 16.09 -16.86 9.94
N ASP A 11 15.62 -15.65 10.31
CA ASP A 11 14.31 -15.12 9.89
C ASP A 11 14.15 -15.03 8.37
N ASP A 12 15.23 -14.70 7.65
CA ASP A 12 15.18 -14.58 6.19
C ASP A 12 15.10 -15.98 5.53
N PHE A 13 15.59 -17.03 6.20
CA PHE A 13 15.45 -18.43 5.78
C PHE A 13 14.05 -18.98 6.09
N GLU A 14 13.51 -18.69 7.27
CA GLU A 14 12.12 -19.05 7.61
C GLU A 14 11.12 -18.41 6.65
N ASP A 15 11.28 -17.12 6.32
CA ASP A 15 10.42 -16.43 5.35
C ASP A 15 10.45 -17.14 3.96
N LEU A 16 11.62 -17.58 3.50
CA LEU A 16 11.77 -18.30 2.23
C LEU A 16 11.11 -19.69 2.27
N GLN A 17 11.18 -20.38 3.42
CA GLN A 17 10.64 -21.73 3.59
C GLN A 17 9.11 -21.74 3.76
N ASP A 18 8.56 -20.72 4.42
CA ASP A 18 7.11 -20.47 4.53
C ASP A 18 6.49 -19.89 3.24
N GLY A 19 7.31 -19.63 2.20
CA GLY A 19 6.85 -19.01 0.96
C GLY A 19 6.43 -17.55 1.12
N ARG A 20 6.87 -16.89 2.21
CA ARG A 20 6.64 -15.46 2.43
C ARG A 20 7.50 -14.66 1.47
N ALA A 21 6.88 -13.65 0.84
CA ALA A 21 7.60 -12.75 -0.04
C ALA A 21 8.77 -12.09 0.70
N SER A 22 9.92 -11.90 0.03
CA SER A 22 11.07 -11.23 0.63
C SER A 22 10.67 -9.85 1.21
N LYS A 23 11.34 -9.38 2.27
CA LYS A 23 11.17 -8.00 2.80
C LYS A 23 11.20 -6.93 1.69
N SER A 24 12.04 -7.13 0.67
CA SER A 24 12.11 -6.23 -0.49
C SER A 24 10.87 -6.30 -1.37
N GLU A 25 10.30 -7.49 -1.56
CA GLU A 25 9.08 -7.69 -2.33
C GLU A 25 7.84 -7.23 -1.57
N GLN A 26 7.75 -7.48 -0.26
CA GLN A 26 6.71 -6.92 0.59
C GLN A 26 6.67 -5.40 0.48
N LYS A 27 7.83 -4.74 0.53
CA LYS A 27 7.94 -3.29 0.32
C LYS A 27 7.42 -2.85 -1.06
N ARG A 28 7.80 -3.56 -2.13
CA ARG A 28 7.30 -3.29 -3.49
C ARG A 28 5.79 -3.53 -3.59
N HIS A 29 5.26 -4.54 -2.89
CA HIS A 29 3.84 -4.84 -2.86
C HIS A 29 3.04 -3.69 -2.22
N VAL A 30 3.47 -3.21 -1.04
CA VAL A 30 2.86 -2.05 -0.37
C VAL A 30 2.89 -0.81 -1.27
N GLN A 31 4.00 -0.55 -1.94
CA GLN A 31 4.11 0.58 -2.88
C GLN A 31 3.17 0.45 -4.07
N ARG A 32 3.03 -0.76 -4.63
CA ARG A 32 2.10 -1.03 -5.73
C ARG A 32 0.64 -0.84 -5.31
N MET A 33 0.27 -1.30 -4.11
CA MET A 33 -1.08 -1.13 -3.58
C MET A 33 -1.41 0.35 -3.35
N ALA A 34 -0.51 1.12 -2.73
CA ALA A 34 -0.71 2.55 -2.54
C ALA A 34 -0.84 3.31 -3.87
N ALA A 35 -0.05 2.95 -4.89
CA ALA A 35 -0.14 3.54 -6.22
C ALA A 35 -1.47 3.19 -6.92
N LEU A 36 -2.01 1.99 -6.67
CA LEU A 36 -3.33 1.60 -7.17
C LEU A 36 -4.43 2.40 -6.47
N ALA A 37 -4.34 2.57 -5.14
CA ALA A 37 -5.28 3.41 -4.39
C ALA A 37 -5.26 4.86 -4.89
N GLU A 38 -4.07 5.41 -5.20
CA GLU A 38 -3.96 6.74 -5.80
C GLU A 38 -4.67 6.84 -7.16
N GLN A 39 -4.53 5.83 -8.02
CA GLN A 39 -5.23 5.78 -9.30
C GLN A 39 -6.75 5.69 -9.14
N LEU A 40 -7.22 4.89 -8.18
CA LEU A 40 -8.66 4.79 -7.87
C LEU A 40 -9.21 6.09 -7.31
N ALA A 41 -8.47 6.79 -6.47
CA ALA A 41 -8.87 8.08 -5.92
C ALA A 41 -8.94 9.20 -6.97
N ALA A 42 -8.29 9.04 -8.13
CA ALA A 42 -8.41 9.96 -9.26
C ALA A 42 -9.70 9.77 -10.07
N LEU A 43 -10.44 8.67 -9.86
CA LEU A 43 -11.72 8.42 -10.52
C LEU A 43 -12.83 9.33 -9.95
N PRO A 44 -13.89 9.62 -10.73
CA PRO A 44 -15.03 10.38 -10.23
C PRO A 44 -15.76 9.61 -9.11
N LYS A 45 -16.25 10.34 -8.10
CA LYS A 45 -16.98 9.78 -6.93
C LYS A 45 -18.05 8.75 -7.28
N LYS A 46 -18.81 9.02 -8.36
CA LYS A 46 -19.87 8.12 -8.83
C LYS A 46 -19.34 6.74 -9.23
N GLN A 47 -18.14 6.68 -9.81
CA GLN A 47 -17.48 5.42 -10.15
C GLN A 47 -16.95 4.72 -8.90
N ILE A 48 -16.33 5.46 -7.98
CA ILE A 48 -15.83 4.91 -6.71
C ILE A 48 -16.97 4.26 -5.91
N GLN A 49 -18.12 4.92 -5.81
CA GLN A 49 -19.32 4.39 -5.12
C GLN A 49 -19.94 3.17 -5.81
N SER A 50 -19.65 2.96 -7.10
CA SER A 50 -20.17 1.81 -7.86
C SER A 50 -19.26 0.58 -7.81
N LEU A 51 -18.07 0.70 -7.18
CA LEU A 51 -17.14 -0.42 -7.07
C LEU A 51 -17.73 -1.51 -6.17
N PRO A 52 -17.60 -2.80 -6.54
CA PRO A 52 -18.08 -3.93 -5.73
C PRO A 52 -17.09 -4.23 -4.60
N VAL A 53 -16.90 -3.27 -3.69
CA VAL A 53 -16.00 -3.34 -2.55
C VAL A 53 -16.74 -3.02 -1.25
N ASP A 54 -16.08 -3.24 -0.12
CA ASP A 54 -16.63 -2.94 1.20
C ASP A 54 -16.99 -1.45 1.33
N GLU A 55 -18.12 -1.14 1.96
CA GLU A 55 -18.60 0.22 2.21
C GLU A 55 -17.56 1.05 2.98
N ARG A 56 -16.83 0.42 3.91
CA ARG A 56 -15.75 1.09 4.67
C ARG A 56 -14.62 1.56 3.77
N LEU A 57 -14.36 0.85 2.68
CA LEU A 57 -13.33 1.23 1.73
C LEU A 57 -13.78 2.43 0.89
N ILE A 58 -15.06 2.45 0.48
CA ILE A 58 -15.66 3.58 -0.23
C ILE A 58 -15.60 4.84 0.66
N ASP A 59 -15.97 4.73 1.92
CA ASP A 59 -15.90 5.85 2.88
C ASP A 59 -14.46 6.36 3.03
N ALA A 60 -13.49 5.46 3.15
CA ALA A 60 -12.07 5.83 3.24
C ALA A 60 -11.57 6.59 2.00
N PHE A 61 -12.10 6.28 0.80
CA PHE A 61 -11.81 7.03 -0.42
C PHE A 61 -12.49 8.41 -0.45
N LEU A 62 -13.71 8.54 0.07
CA LEU A 62 -14.41 9.82 0.15
C LEU A 62 -13.73 10.77 1.15
N ASP A 63 -13.20 10.23 2.24
CA ASP A 63 -12.47 10.99 3.26
C ASP A 63 -11.18 11.63 2.71
N LEU A 64 -10.55 11.05 1.67
CA LEU A 64 -9.31 11.57 1.06
C LEU A 64 -9.45 13.00 0.50
N GLU A 65 -10.67 13.44 0.18
CA GLU A 65 -10.90 14.80 -0.31
C GLU A 65 -10.81 15.84 0.81
N SER A 66 -11.13 15.46 2.04
CA SER A 66 -11.03 16.33 3.22
C SER A 66 -9.58 16.52 3.67
N ILE A 67 -8.68 15.62 3.27
CA ILE A 67 -7.28 15.63 3.67
C ILE A 67 -6.48 16.57 2.76
N SER A 68 -6.09 17.72 3.31
CA SER A 68 -5.25 18.71 2.64
C SER A 68 -3.74 18.43 2.73
N SER A 69 -3.30 17.73 3.78
CA SER A 69 -1.88 17.43 3.99
C SER A 69 -1.41 16.26 3.12
N PHE A 70 -0.34 16.49 2.36
CA PHE A 70 0.26 15.49 1.48
C PHE A 70 0.69 14.23 2.25
N GLU A 71 1.32 14.39 3.42
CA GLU A 71 1.76 13.26 4.24
C GLU A 71 0.58 12.50 4.85
N ALA A 72 -0.48 13.19 5.27
CA ALA A 72 -1.69 12.54 5.76
C ALA A 72 -2.39 11.74 4.65
N ARG A 73 -2.47 12.31 3.44
CA ARG A 73 -3.04 11.64 2.27
C ARG A 73 -2.22 10.41 1.88
N ARG A 74 -0.89 10.54 1.86
CA ARG A 74 0.02 9.41 1.62
C ARG A 74 -0.15 8.28 2.63
N ARG A 75 -0.32 8.60 3.91
CA ARG A 75 -0.59 7.59 4.95
C ARG A 75 -1.95 6.93 4.75
N GLN A 76 -2.97 7.68 4.34
CA GLN A 76 -4.28 7.13 4.06
C GLN A 76 -4.22 6.12 2.91
N PHE A 77 -3.48 6.39 1.83
CA PHE A 77 -3.25 5.41 0.75
C PHE A 77 -2.51 4.14 1.15
N GLN A 78 -1.82 4.13 2.30
CA GLN A 78 -1.19 2.91 2.83
C GLN A 78 -2.13 2.10 3.72
N ARG A 79 -3.28 2.67 4.12
CA ARG A 79 -4.28 2.05 5.00
C ARG A 79 -5.47 1.49 4.22
N ILE A 80 -5.80 2.14 3.10
CA ILE A 80 -6.75 1.69 2.08
C ILE A 80 -6.13 0.53 1.30
#